data_AF-A0A8D9BGN5-F1
#
_entry.id   AF-A0A8D9BGN5-F1
#
_cell.length_a   1.000
_cell.length_b   1.000
_cell.length_c   1.000
_cell.angle_alpha   90.00
_cell.angle_beta   90.00
_cell.angle_gamma   90.00
#
_symmetry.space_group_name_H-M   'P 1'
#
loop_
_entity.id
_entity.type
_entity.pdbx_description
1 polymer ?
#
loop_
_entity_poly.entity_id
_entity_poly.type
_entity_poly.pdbx_seq_one_letter_code
_entity_poly.pdbx_strand_id
1 'polypeptide(L)'
;MTTCFQYLISIKQHCECAEGWLEPLLDVIAHDSTHVVSPSIEMICDTTFAIRFPRFRKRRFRNKTSPFRMHVGGFDWNLQFNWHAIPERERKRHKNPAEPVWTPTMAG
;
A
#
# COMPACT_ATOMS: atom_id res chain seq x y z
N MET A 1 -23.50 -15.95 -22.12
CA MET A 1 -22.80 -14.91 -21.33
C MET A 1 -21.69 -15.58 -20.56
N THR A 2 -20.48 -15.61 -21.13
CA THR A 2 -19.31 -16.14 -20.43
C THR A 2 -18.89 -15.08 -19.43
N THR A 3 -19.00 -15.35 -18.13
CA THR A 3 -18.38 -14.51 -17.10
C THR A 3 -16.87 -14.69 -17.21
N CYS A 4 -16.24 -13.95 -18.11
CA CYS A 4 -14.79 -13.84 -18.12
C CYS A 4 -14.39 -12.99 -16.91
N PHE A 5 -13.69 -13.58 -15.95
CA PHE A 5 -13.09 -12.83 -14.86
C PHE A 5 -12.07 -11.86 -15.45
N GLN A 6 -12.26 -10.56 -15.21
CA GLN A 6 -11.40 -9.52 -15.79
C GLN A 6 -10.23 -9.13 -14.89
N TYR A 7 -10.35 -9.36 -13.58
CA TYR A 7 -9.33 -9.09 -12.58
C TYR A 7 -9.25 -10.25 -11.58
N LEU A 8 -8.05 -10.53 -11.06
CA LEU A 8 -7.85 -11.45 -9.93
C LEU A 8 -7.35 -10.64 -8.74
N ILE A 9 -8.03 -10.75 -7.60
CA ILE A 9 -7.69 -10.04 -6.37
C ILE A 9 -7.44 -11.09 -5.30
N SER A 10 -6.23 -11.07 -4.72
CA SER A 10 -5.83 -12.01 -3.66
C SER A 10 -5.82 -11.30 -2.30
N ILE A 11 -6.62 -11.79 -1.37
CA ILE A 11 -6.76 -11.25 -0.01
C ILE A 11 -6.50 -12.39 1.00
N LYS A 12 -5.85 -12.11 2.13
CA LYS A 12 -5.67 -13.12 3.19
C LYS A 12 -6.95 -13.25 4.01
N GLN A 13 -7.17 -14.44 4.59
CA GLN A 13 -8.35 -14.76 5.42
C GLN A 13 -8.55 -13.85 6.65
N HIS A 14 -7.50 -13.15 7.10
CA HIS A 14 -7.50 -12.29 8.28
C HIS A 14 -7.30 -10.80 7.91
N CYS A 15 -7.67 -10.39 6.70
CA CYS A 15 -7.62 -9.00 6.27
C CYS A 15 -8.97 -8.31 6.46
N GLU A 16 -8.93 -7.04 6.86
CA GLU A 16 -10.07 -6.12 6.82
C GLU A 16 -9.81 -5.07 5.73
N CYS A 17 -10.83 -4.77 4.93
CA CYS A 17 -10.73 -3.80 3.84
C CYS A 17 -11.22 -2.42 4.28
N ALA A 18 -10.44 -1.37 4.04
CA ALA A 18 -10.87 0.01 4.28
C ALA A 18 -11.93 0.44 3.25
N GLU A 19 -12.75 1.43 3.58
CA GLU A 19 -13.68 2.02 2.62
C GLU A 19 -12.92 2.68 1.44
N GLY A 20 -13.38 2.45 0.21
CA GLY A 20 -12.77 3.04 -1.00
C GLY A 20 -11.39 2.47 -1.37
N TRP A 21 -11.02 1.29 -0.86
CA TRP A 21 -9.70 0.70 -1.09
C TRP A 21 -9.50 0.15 -2.51
N LEU A 22 -10.58 -0.17 -3.24
CA LEU A 22 -10.54 -0.96 -4.46
C LEU A 22 -10.45 -0.09 -5.72
N GLU A 23 -11.23 0.99 -5.76
CA GLU A 23 -11.31 1.94 -6.86
C GLU A 23 -9.93 2.49 -7.29
N PRO A 24 -9.04 2.95 -6.38
CA PRO A 24 -7.71 3.43 -6.79
C PRO A 24 -6.82 2.33 -7.36
N LEU A 25 -7.00 1.07 -6.96
CA LEU A 25 -6.22 -0.05 -7.50
C LEU A 25 -6.68 -0.40 -8.92
N LEU A 26 -8.00 -0.46 -9.13
CA LEU A 26 -8.57 -0.77 -10.43
C LEU A 26 -8.33 0.35 -11.44
N ASP A 27 -8.33 1.62 -11.00
CA ASP A 27 -8.03 2.76 -11.87
C ASP A 27 -6.64 2.64 -12.50
N VAL A 28 -5.63 2.23 -11.74
CA VAL A 28 -4.27 2.02 -12.26
C VAL A 28 -4.23 0.91 -13.31
N ILE A 29 -4.92 -0.22 -13.07
CA ILE A 29 -4.96 -1.33 -14.03
C ILE A 29 -5.78 -0.95 -15.27
N ALA A 30 -6.84 -0.15 -15.11
CA ALA A 30 -7.65 0.33 -16.23
C ALA A 30 -6.86 1.24 -17.17
N HIS A 31 -5.90 2.02 -16.65
CA HIS A 31 -5.00 2.82 -17.47
C HIS A 31 -3.98 1.97 -18.23
N ASP A 32 -3.43 0.92 -17.61
CA ASP A 32 -2.53 -0.02 -18.27
C ASP A 32 -2.59 -1.40 -17.61
N SER A 33 -3.10 -2.37 -18.37
CA SER A 33 -3.39 -3.73 -17.92
C SER A 33 -2.14 -4.57 -17.61
N THR A 34 -0.94 -4.06 -17.88
CA THR A 34 0.32 -4.71 -17.51
C THR A 34 0.73 -4.41 -16.07
N HIS A 35 0.07 -3.45 -15.41
CA HIS A 35 0.36 -3.12 -14.02
C HIS A 35 -0.15 -4.19 -13.05
N VAL A 36 0.72 -4.56 -12.12
CA VAL A 36 0.36 -5.32 -10.92
C VAL A 36 0.38 -4.35 -9.74
N VAL A 37 -0.72 -4.28 -9.01
CA VAL A 37 -0.92 -3.30 -7.94
C VAL A 37 -1.12 -3.99 -6.60
N SER A 38 -0.66 -3.34 -5.53
CA SER A 38 -0.82 -3.81 -4.16
C SER A 38 -1.25 -2.64 -3.28
N PRO A 39 -2.27 -2.80 -2.41
CA PRO A 39 -2.69 -1.73 -1.50
C PRO A 39 -1.63 -1.44 -0.44
N SER A 40 -1.73 -0.27 0.18
CA SER A 40 -1.03 -0.01 1.44
C SER A 40 -1.56 -0.94 2.53
N ILE A 41 -0.69 -1.77 3.11
CA ILE A 41 -1.04 -2.76 4.13
C ILE A 41 -0.81 -2.16 5.51
N GLU A 42 -1.86 -2.12 6.32
CA GLU A 42 -1.81 -1.67 7.72
C GLU A 42 -1.89 -2.86 8.68
N MET A 43 -1.22 -2.75 9.82
CA MET A 43 -1.24 -3.82 10.83
C MET A 43 -2.48 -3.71 11.73
N ILE A 44 -3.14 -4.85 11.92
CA ILE A 44 -4.20 -5.03 12.91
C ILE A 44 -3.59 -5.67 14.15
N CYS A 45 -3.80 -5.06 15.32
CA CYS A 45 -3.32 -5.64 16.57
C CYS A 45 -4.12 -6.90 16.92
N ASP A 46 -3.42 -8.01 17.17
CA ASP A 46 -3.98 -9.32 17.52
C ASP A 46 -4.80 -9.34 18.82
N THR A 47 -4.43 -8.53 19.82
CA THR A 47 -5.07 -8.51 21.13
C THR A 47 -6.22 -7.52 21.23
N THR A 48 -6.11 -6.37 20.57
CA THR A 48 -7.09 -5.28 20.68
C THR A 48 -7.94 -5.10 19.43
N PHE A 49 -7.62 -5.79 18.34
CA PHE A 49 -8.17 -5.58 17.00
C PHE A 49 -8.08 -4.13 16.52
N ALA A 50 -7.22 -3.32 17.16
CA ALA A 50 -7.01 -1.94 16.75
C ALA A 50 -6.19 -1.91 15.47
N ILE A 51 -6.75 -1.32 14.43
CA ILE A 51 -6.02 -1.01 13.19
C ILE A 51 -5.04 0.12 13.49
N ARG A 52 -3.76 -0.09 13.17
CA ARG A 52 -2.71 0.91 13.35
C ARG A 52 -2.77 1.97 12.24
N PHE A 53 -3.88 2.68 12.12
CA PHE A 53 -3.93 3.82 11.23
C PHE A 53 -2.88 4.87 11.67
N PRO A 54 -2.03 5.37 10.76
CA PRO A 54 -1.34 6.62 11.00
C PRO A 54 -2.42 7.71 11.06
N ARG A 55 -2.90 7.96 12.29
CA ARG A 55 -4.03 8.85 12.58
C ARG A 55 -3.99 10.13 11.74
N PHE A 56 -4.88 10.20 10.75
CA PHE A 56 -5.46 11.45 10.27
C PHE A 56 -6.32 12.14 11.36
N ARG A 57 -6.44 11.55 12.56
CA ARG A 57 -6.91 12.27 13.76
C ARG A 57 -5.81 13.22 14.25
N LYS A 58 -5.89 14.44 13.75
CA LYS A 58 -5.39 15.70 14.32
C LYS A 58 -5.43 15.69 15.87
N ARG A 59 -4.41 15.17 16.55
CA ARG A 59 -4.13 15.44 17.98
C ARG A 59 -2.73 14.98 18.39
N ARG A 60 -1.87 15.99 18.60
CA ARG A 60 -0.80 16.05 19.62
C ARG A 60 0.54 15.32 19.42
N PHE A 61 1.05 15.13 18.21
CA PHE A 61 2.51 15.00 18.05
C PHE A 61 3.00 15.95 16.95
N ARG A 62 3.43 17.13 17.40
CA ARG A 62 3.85 18.26 16.57
C ARG A 62 5.30 18.17 16.12
N ASN A 63 6.02 17.10 16.46
CA ASN A 63 7.46 17.05 16.29
C ASN A 63 7.86 15.81 15.51
N LYS A 64 8.18 16.06 14.23
CA LYS A 64 8.93 15.20 13.29
C LYS A 64 8.22 13.89 12.91
N THR A 65 7.96 13.72 11.62
CA THR A 65 8.39 12.60 10.73
C THR A 65 7.47 12.62 9.50
N SER A 66 8.03 12.32 8.33
CA SER A 66 7.50 12.53 6.96
C SER A 66 5.98 12.41 6.77
N PRO A 67 5.36 13.27 5.94
CA PRO A 67 3.96 13.12 5.53
C PRO A 67 3.72 11.81 4.74
N PHE A 68 4.77 11.22 4.18
CA PHE A 68 4.76 9.90 3.58
C PHE A 68 5.19 8.85 4.60
N ARG A 69 4.23 8.08 5.11
CA ARG A 69 4.47 6.87 5.93
C ARG A 69 4.28 5.58 5.11
N MET A 70 4.40 5.68 3.79
CA MET A 70 4.41 4.52 2.92
C MET A 70 5.82 3.94 2.86
N HIS A 71 5.87 2.63 2.72
CA HIS A 71 7.10 1.85 2.57
C HIS A 71 7.08 1.15 1.21
N VAL A 72 8.27 0.92 0.66
CA VAL A 72 8.45 0.08 -0.54
C VAL A 72 9.03 -1.26 -0.13
N GLY A 73 8.66 -2.31 -0.86
CA GLY A 73 9.20 -3.65 -0.67
C GLY A 73 10.62 -3.77 -1.23
N GLY A 74 11.45 -4.56 -0.57
CA GLY A 74 12.77 -4.96 -1.06
C GLY A 74 13.17 -6.32 -0.50
N PHE A 75 14.29 -6.84 -1.00
CA PHE A 75 14.94 -8.03 -0.48
C PHE A 75 16.32 -7.69 0.04
N ASP A 76 16.73 -8.37 1.10
CA ASP A 76 18.14 -8.43 1.45
C ASP A 76 18.86 -9.49 0.60
N TRP A 77 20.19 -9.60 0.78
CA TRP A 77 21.00 -10.59 0.07
C TRP A 77 20.69 -12.04 0.45
N ASN A 78 19.93 -12.26 1.52
CA ASN A 78 19.41 -13.56 1.92
C ASN A 78 18.02 -13.84 1.33
N LEU A 79 17.54 -12.99 0.40
CA LEU A 79 16.22 -13.06 -0.22
C LEU A 79 15.06 -12.95 0.79
N GLN A 80 15.29 -12.30 1.93
CA GLN A 80 14.25 -12.01 2.91
C GLN A 80 13.56 -10.69 2.58
N PHE A 81 12.23 -10.73 2.48
CA PHE A 81 11.43 -9.55 2.22
C PHE A 81 11.52 -8.56 3.38
N ASN A 82 11.73 -7.28 3.06
CA ASN A 82 11.81 -6.20 4.03
C ASN A 82 11.08 -4.94 3.53
N TRP A 83 10.64 -4.11 4.47
CA TRP A 83 10.06 -2.80 4.20
C TRP A 83 11.11 -1.70 4.29
N HIS A 84 11.26 -0.92 3.21
CA HIS A 84 12.19 0.20 3.13
C HIS A 84 11.43 1.53 3.07
N ALA A 85 12.05 2.60 3.54
CA ALA A 85 11.52 3.94 3.33
C ALA A 85 11.53 4.28 1.83
N ILE A 86 10.56 5.08 1.37
CA ILE A 86 10.52 5.54 -0.02
C ILE A 86 11.82 6.30 -0.34
N PRO A 87 12.57 5.92 -1.39
CA PRO A 87 13.77 6.62 -1.78
C PRO A 87 13.46 8.04 -2.25
N GLU A 88 14.40 8.97 -2.05
CA GLU A 88 14.21 10.38 -2.38
C GLU A 88 13.81 10.62 -3.84
N ARG A 89 14.33 9.78 -4.76
CA ARG A 89 13.99 9.82 -6.18
C ARG A 89 12.49 9.62 -6.41
N GLU A 90 11.90 8.60 -5.82
CA GLU A 90 10.46 8.36 -5.94
C GLU A 90 9.69 9.45 -5.21
N ARG A 91 10.11 9.84 -4.01
CA ARG A 91 9.45 10.94 -3.27
C ARG A 91 9.35 12.24 -4.08
N LYS A 92 10.38 12.58 -4.86
CA LYS A 92 10.40 13.78 -5.74
C LYS A 92 9.51 13.64 -6.97
N ARG A 93 9.20 12.41 -7.39
CA ARG A 93 8.28 12.14 -8.52
C ARG A 93 6.83 12.43 -8.13
N HIS A 94 6.49 12.22 -6.86
CA HIS A 94 5.14 12.40 -6.35
C HIS A 94 4.75 13.87 -6.17
N LYS A 95 3.64 14.27 -6.78
CA LYS A 95 3.03 15.61 -6.56
C LYS A 95 1.88 15.56 -5.57
N ASN A 96 1.15 14.44 -5.56
CA ASN A 96 0.01 14.18 -4.68
C ASN A 96 0.24 12.88 -3.86
N PRO A 97 -0.10 12.84 -2.56
CA PRO A 97 -0.05 11.61 -1.77
C PRO A 97 -0.93 10.46 -2.28
N ALA A 98 -1.94 10.73 -3.12
CA ALA A 98 -2.80 9.69 -3.69
C ALA A 98 -2.19 8.97 -4.92
N GLU A 99 -1.02 9.41 -5.40
CA GLU A 99 -0.38 8.80 -6.58
C GLU A 99 0.25 7.43 -6.24
N PRO A 100 0.20 6.45 -7.16
CA PRO A 100 0.77 5.12 -6.94
C PRO A 100 2.30 5.17 -6.82
N VAL A 101 2.84 4.50 -5.80
CA VAL A 101 4.28 4.43 -5.50
C VAL A 101 4.89 3.22 -6.21
N TRP A 102 6.00 3.43 -6.92
CA TRP A 102 6.74 2.34 -7.56
C TRP A 102 7.53 1.57 -6.51
N THR A 103 7.28 0.27 -6.43
CA THR A 103 7.94 -0.63 -5.48
C THR A 103 8.68 -1.74 -6.23
N PRO A 104 9.94 -2.03 -5.89
CA PRO A 104 10.69 -3.14 -6.51
C PRO A 104 10.03 -4.51 -6.30
N THR A 105 9.39 -4.69 -5.14
CA THR A 105 8.76 -5.95 -4.75
C THR A 105 7.47 -5.68 -3.98
N MET A 106 6.62 -6.70 -3.85
CA MET A 106 5.41 -6.66 -3.01
C MET A 106 5.47 -7.80 -1.99
N ALA A 107 4.72 -7.67 -0.90
CA ALA A 107 4.68 -8.70 0.15
C ALA A 107 3.93 -9.98 -0.26
N GLY A 108 3.28 -9.97 -1.43
CA GLY A 108 2.41 -11.04 -1.96
C GLY A 108 3.07 -11.85 -3.05
#